data_AF-A0A924PYY2-F1
#
_entry.id   AF-A0A924PYY2-F1
#
_cell.length_a   1.000
_cell.length_b   1.000
_cell.length_c   1.000
_cell.angle_alpha   90.00
_cell.angle_beta   90.00
_cell.angle_gamma   90.00
#
_symmetry.space_group_name_H-M   'P 1'
#
loop_
_entity.id
_entity.type
_entity.pdbx_description
1 polymer ?
#
loop_
_entity_poly.entity_id
_entity_poly.type
_entity_poly.pdbx_seq_one_letter_code
_entity_poly.pdbx_strand_id
1 'polypeptide(L)' 'MDQTGMGGADLVLHIGPSNSVWEVLNGTRPLTISMIRRLLTLGIPASSLVGQPEPVEA' A
#
# COMPACT_ATOMS: atom_id res chain seq x y z
N MET A 1 -11.51 10.21 -4.53
CA MET A 1 -11.34 9.01 -5.37
C MET A 1 -11.02 9.51 -6.77
N ASP A 2 -9.85 10.11 -6.90
CA ASP A 2 -9.36 10.83 -8.07
C ASP A 2 -7.82 10.75 -8.00
N GLN A 3 -7.17 10.55 -9.15
CA GLN A 3 -5.71 10.58 -9.41
C GLN A 3 -4.94 9.27 -9.56
N THR A 4 -5.57 8.11 -9.64
CA THR A 4 -4.95 6.92 -10.24
C THR A 4 -6.06 5.95 -10.57
N GLY A 5 -6.10 5.37 -11.77
CA GLY A 5 -7.16 4.45 -12.20
C GLY A 5 -7.23 3.12 -11.44
N MET A 6 -6.73 3.05 -10.20
CA MET A 6 -6.90 1.94 -9.29
C MET A 6 -8.28 2.05 -8.65
N GLY A 7 -9.22 1.27 -9.16
CA GLY A 7 -10.49 1.08 -8.49
C GLY A 7 -10.26 0.38 -7.15
N GLY A 8 -11.16 0.58 -6.18
CA GLY A 8 -11.08 -0.10 -4.88
C GLY A 8 -10.97 -1.63 -4.98
N ALA A 9 -11.37 -2.22 -6.11
CA ALA A 9 -11.22 -3.65 -6.38
C ALA A 9 -9.76 -4.11 -6.52
N ASP A 10 -8.88 -3.33 -7.17
CA ASP A 10 -7.46 -3.68 -7.31
C ASP A 10 -6.76 -3.69 -5.95
N LEU A 11 -7.05 -2.70 -5.12
CA LEU A 11 -6.53 -2.65 -3.75
C LEU A 11 -6.95 -3.89 -2.98
N VAL A 12 -8.20 -4.35 -3.14
CA VAL A 12 -8.66 -5.57 -2.44
C VAL A 12 -7.91 -6.82 -2.91
N LEU A 13 -7.63 -6.92 -4.21
CA LEU A 13 -6.89 -8.04 -4.78
C LEU A 13 -5.43 -8.10 -4.30
N HIS A 14 -4.78 -6.95 -4.18
CA HIS A 14 -3.35 -6.88 -3.89
C HIS A 14 -3.01 -6.74 -2.40
N ILE A 15 -3.88 -6.09 -1.62
CA ILE A 15 -3.70 -5.82 -0.18
C ILE A 15 -4.50 -6.81 0.67
N GLY A 16 -5.76 -7.09 0.32
CA GLY A 16 -6.67 -7.91 1.10
C GLY A 16 -8.06 -7.28 1.27
N PRO A 17 -8.91 -7.77 2.20
CA PRO A 17 -10.28 -7.26 2.34
C PRO A 17 -10.33 -5.75 2.64
N SER A 18 -11.47 -5.12 2.36
CA SER A 18 -11.65 -3.66 2.45
C SER A 18 -11.23 -3.05 3.80
N ASN A 19 -11.38 -3.79 4.91
CA ASN A 19 -10.92 -3.34 6.23
C ASN A 19 -9.39 -3.16 6.26
N SER A 20 -8.65 -4.15 5.75
CA SER A 20 -7.19 -4.10 5.68
C SER A 20 -6.70 -3.04 4.69
N VAL A 21 -7.44 -2.79 3.61
CA VAL A 21 -7.18 -1.65 2.72
C VAL A 21 -7.30 -0.35 3.50
N TRP A 22 -8.36 -0.17 4.27
CA TRP A 22 -8.54 1.01 5.11
C TRP A 22 -7.45 1.18 6.17
N GLU A 23 -7.04 0.10 6.83
CA GLU A 23 -5.96 0.15 7.83
C GLU A 23 -4.64 0.61 7.21
N VAL A 24 -4.31 0.13 6.00
CA VAL A 24 -3.12 0.55 5.27
C VAL A 24 -3.22 2.01 4.81
N LEU A 25 -4.36 2.41 4.26
CA LEU A 25 -4.58 3.79 3.81
C LEU A 25 -4.56 4.80 4.97
N ASN A 26 -5.00 4.39 6.17
CA ASN A 26 -4.90 5.20 7.38
C ASN A 26 -3.53 5.11 8.06
N GLY A 27 -2.60 4.30 7.56
CA GLY A 27 -1.27 4.11 8.14
C GLY A 27 -1.25 3.33 9.45
N THR A 28 -2.37 2.74 9.89
CA THR A 28 -2.42 1.92 11.12
C THR A 28 -1.83 0.54 10.92
N ARG A 29 -1.64 0.11 9.67
CA ARG A 29 -1.01 -1.16 9.31
C ARG A 29 0.06 -0.95 8.23
N PRO A 30 1.32 -1.39 8.46
CA PRO A 30 2.36 -1.27 7.46
C PRO A 30 2.13 -2.22 6.28
N LEU A 31 2.60 -1.82 5.10
CA LEU A 31 2.68 -2.70 3.94
C LEU A 31 3.77 -3.75 4.14
N THR A 32 3.45 -5.01 3.86
CA THR A 32 4.47 -6.07 3.81
C THR A 32 5.25 -6.02 2.49
N ILE A 33 6.46 -6.57 2.47
CA ILE A 33 7.28 -6.62 1.25
C ILE A 33 6.57 -7.32 0.08
N SER A 34 5.77 -8.35 0.38
CA SER A 34 4.98 -9.08 -0.62
C SER A 34 3.86 -8.22 -1.20
N MET A 35 3.20 -7.40 -0.37
CA MET A 35 2.18 -6.45 -0.83
C MET A 35 2.83 -5.34 -1.67
N ILE A 36 3.98 -4.82 -1.26
CA ILE A 36 4.74 -3.83 -2.03
C ILE A 36 5.04 -4.37 -3.43
N ARG A 37 5.61 -5.58 -3.53
CA ARG A 37 5.91 -6.23 -4.82
C ARG A 37 4.68 -6.38 -5.72
N ARG A 38 3.52 -6.70 -5.16
CA ARG A 38 2.24 -6.79 -5.89
C ARG A 38 1.76 -5.42 -6.36
N LEU A 39 1.92 -4.39 -5.56
CA LEU A 39 1.51 -3.03 -5.90
C LEU A 39 2.44 -2.40 -6.95
N LEU A 40 3.73 -2.78 -6.98
CA LEU A 40 4.66 -2.37 -8.04
C LEU A 40 4.19 -2.82 -9.43
N THR A 41 3.49 -3.96 -9.57
CA THR A 41 2.99 -4.43 -10.87
C THR A 41 1.88 -3.55 -11.44
N LEU A 42 1.27 -2.71 -10.61
CA LEU A 42 0.27 -1.71 -11.03
C LEU A 42 0.90 -0.39 -11.51
N GLY A 43 2.23 -0.32 -11.58
CA GLY A 43 2.96 0.89 -11.96
C GLY A 43 3.07 1.92 -10.84
N ILE A 44 2.74 1.57 -9.60
CA ILE A 44 2.98 2.44 -8.44
C ILE A 44 4.48 2.50 -8.18
N PRO A 45 5.10 3.68 -8.11
CA PRO A 45 6.54 3.77 -7.85
C PRO A 45 6.87 3.29 -6.44
N ALA A 46 8.00 2.60 -6.29
CA ALA A 46 8.44 2.06 -5.01
C ALA A 46 8.53 3.14 -3.91
N SER A 47 8.95 4.34 -4.27
CA SER A 47 9.05 5.50 -3.38
C SER A 47 7.71 5.90 -2.75
N SER A 48 6.58 5.65 -3.43
CA SER A 48 5.25 5.91 -2.87
C SER A 48 4.75 4.81 -1.93
N LEU A 49 5.39 3.63 -1.94
CA LEU A 49 4.97 2.46 -1.16
C LEU A 49 5.77 2.28 0.14
N VAL A 50 7.01 2.78 0.19
CA VAL A 50 7.95 2.52 1.30
C VAL A 50 7.93 3.57 2.41
N GLY A 51 7.09 4.61 2.30
CA GLY A 51 6.94 5.63 3.34
C GLY A 51 8.24 6.34 3.71
N GLN A 52 8.28 7.00 4.86
CA GLN A 52 9.53 7.47 5.46
C GLN A 52 10.13 6.35 6.32
N PRO A 53 11.46 6.17 6.32
CA PRO A 53 12.09 5.20 7.21
C PRO A 53 11.79 5.60 8.66
N GLU A 54 11.32 4.63 9.45
CA GLU A 54 11.22 4.85 10.89
C GLU A 54 12.64 4.98 11.46
N PRO A 55 12.89 5.96 12.34
CA PRO A 55 14.18 6.08 12.99
C PRO A 55 14.44 4.81 13.80
N VAL A 56 15.55 4.14 13.50
CA VAL A 56 16.03 3.03 14.34
C VAL A 56 16.54 3.66 15.63
N GLU A 57 15.75 3.58 16.70
CA GLU A 57 16.25 3.88 18.04
C GLU A 57 17.39 2.90 18.37
N ALA A 58 18.56 3.47 18.65
CA ALA A 58 19.82 2.75 18.87
C ALA A 58 19.93 2.16 20.28
#